data_AF-A0AAN0J3U3-F1
#
_entry.id   AF-A0AAN0J3U3-F1
#
_cell.length_a   1.000
_cell.length_b   1.000
_cell.length_c   1.000
_cell.angle_alpha   90.00
_cell.angle_beta   90.00
_cell.angle_gamma   90.00
#
_symmetry.space_group_name_H-M   'P 1'
#
loop_
_entity.id
_entity.type
_entity.pdbx_description
1 polymer ?
#
loop_
_entity_poly.entity_id
_entity_poly.type
_entity_poly.pdbx_seq_one_letter_code
_entity_poly.pdbx_strand_id
1 'polypeptide(L)'
;MPALLPLIDISDTEVATLETMPLLFYFKDRAVPMGLFCAVIVHLLSDSWRITSRKGNYSNFFTLQKTMETCRIINLTLVEQLDCIEMHCEKTADRIKVKDAVEKSINEVMKKKNIDDELPILAFYCLPQCGDGRDHKVTKTEDGIICEETNQDFQTNEEYCSWFRSQQDKSDNCTKVLTIGDWNDIIGILDNNGFPSHKWHKLGVKLNIDYDQLENIEKDKKESYDCYCKCIAVWLKTDGKPTYSKLIDAVGSKGTGEPAVAAAIKEHLSAT
;
A
#
# COMPACT_ATOMS: atom_id res chain seq x y z
N MET A 1 23.00 -23.88 -25.45
CA MET A 1 22.30 -24.77 -24.50
C MET A 1 21.91 -23.92 -23.31
N PRO A 2 20.63 -23.66 -23.02
CA PRO A 2 20.28 -23.09 -21.72
C PRO A 2 20.70 -24.12 -20.68
N ALA A 3 21.56 -23.74 -19.74
CA ALA A 3 21.88 -24.60 -18.61
C ALA A 3 20.58 -24.80 -17.83
N LEU A 4 20.02 -26.01 -17.90
CA LEU A 4 18.90 -26.42 -17.06
C LEU A 4 19.44 -26.44 -15.63
N LEU A 5 19.01 -25.47 -14.82
CA LEU A 5 19.26 -25.52 -13.39
C LEU A 5 18.51 -26.74 -12.82
N PRO A 6 19.00 -27.33 -11.73
CA PRO A 6 18.27 -28.41 -11.08
C PRO A 6 16.87 -27.94 -10.66
N LEU A 7 15.90 -28.85 -10.64
CA LEU A 7 14.63 -28.66 -9.94
C LEU A 7 14.84 -29.01 -8.47
N ILE A 8 14.15 -28.31 -7.57
CA ILE A 8 14.13 -28.62 -6.15
C ILE A 8 12.69 -28.75 -5.65
N ASP A 9 12.47 -29.68 -4.73
CA ASP A 9 11.25 -29.71 -3.95
C ASP A 9 11.26 -28.52 -2.98
N ILE A 10 10.31 -27.61 -3.16
CA ILE A 10 10.29 -26.31 -2.49
C ILE A 10 10.02 -26.48 -0.99
N SER A 11 9.47 -27.63 -0.55
CA SER A 11 9.24 -27.97 0.86
C SER A 11 10.53 -27.98 1.70
N ASP A 12 11.67 -28.26 1.09
CA ASP A 12 12.98 -28.40 1.76
C ASP A 12 13.86 -27.15 1.65
N THR A 13 13.32 -26.02 1.16
CA THR A 13 14.08 -24.79 0.90
C THR A 13 13.82 -23.68 1.91
N GLU A 14 14.66 -22.64 1.91
CA GLU A 14 14.44 -21.42 2.68
C GLU A 14 13.11 -20.71 2.32
N VAL A 15 12.43 -21.08 1.21
CA VAL A 15 11.05 -20.64 0.92
C VAL A 15 10.06 -21.17 1.94
N ALA A 16 10.27 -22.39 2.45
CA ALA A 16 9.46 -22.92 3.56
C ALA A 16 9.69 -22.13 4.86
N THR A 17 10.80 -21.38 4.96
CA THR A 17 11.12 -20.48 6.08
C THR A 17 10.77 -19.01 5.81
N LEU A 18 10.29 -18.67 4.61
CA LEU A 18 9.78 -17.32 4.34
C LEU A 18 8.45 -17.17 5.09
N GLU A 19 8.50 -16.47 6.23
CA GLU A 19 7.34 -16.17 7.07
C GLU A 19 6.33 -15.21 6.39
N THR A 20 6.62 -14.74 5.17
CA THR A 20 5.78 -13.78 4.47
C THR A 20 4.79 -14.45 3.54
N MET A 21 3.56 -13.96 3.56
CA MET A 21 2.53 -14.46 2.66
C MET A 21 2.80 -14.01 1.21
N PRO A 22 2.94 -14.95 0.25
CA PRO A 22 3.23 -14.60 -1.13
C PRO A 22 2.00 -14.02 -1.84
N LEU A 23 2.27 -13.18 -2.84
CA LEU A 23 1.28 -12.88 -3.88
C LEU A 23 1.42 -13.92 -4.99
N LEU A 24 0.28 -14.39 -5.51
CA LEU A 24 0.25 -15.39 -6.58
C LEU A 24 -0.16 -14.74 -7.89
N PHE A 25 0.60 -15.03 -8.94
CA PHE A 25 0.11 -14.90 -10.32
C PHE A 25 -0.52 -16.23 -10.71
N TYR A 26 -1.83 -16.35 -10.49
CA TYR A 26 -2.59 -17.60 -10.61
C TYR A 26 -3.16 -17.80 -12.01
N PHE A 27 -2.84 -18.93 -12.62
CA PHE A 27 -3.39 -19.37 -13.89
C PHE A 27 -4.60 -20.27 -13.60
N LYS A 28 -5.79 -19.67 -13.55
CA LYS A 28 -7.02 -20.38 -13.21
C LYS A 28 -7.26 -21.57 -14.14
N ASP A 29 -7.50 -22.73 -13.54
CA ASP A 29 -7.77 -24.01 -14.21
C ASP A 29 -6.69 -24.50 -15.20
N ARG A 30 -5.45 -23.99 -15.10
CA ARG A 30 -4.36 -24.40 -16.00
C ARG A 30 -2.97 -24.29 -15.37
N ALA A 31 -2.02 -25.01 -15.96
CA ALA A 31 -0.63 -24.94 -15.52
C ALA A 31 0.05 -23.63 -15.99
N VAL A 32 1.13 -23.23 -15.31
CA VAL A 32 2.01 -22.15 -15.77
C VAL A 32 2.53 -22.50 -17.17
N PRO A 33 2.39 -21.62 -18.19
CA PRO A 33 2.85 -21.90 -19.53
C PRO A 33 4.35 -22.23 -19.57
N MET A 34 4.70 -23.31 -20.27
CA MET A 34 6.06 -23.85 -20.27
C MET A 34 7.09 -22.79 -20.69
N GLY A 35 8.07 -22.55 -19.83
CA GLY A 35 9.15 -21.59 -20.08
C GLY A 35 8.80 -20.13 -19.83
N LEU A 36 7.55 -19.82 -19.42
CA LEU A 36 7.14 -18.47 -19.02
C LEU A 36 7.97 -17.97 -17.83
N PHE A 37 8.12 -18.78 -16.79
CA PHE A 37 8.87 -18.43 -15.59
C PHE A 37 10.30 -17.98 -15.93
N CYS A 38 11.06 -18.82 -16.64
CA CYS A 38 12.41 -18.49 -17.10
C CYS A 38 12.46 -17.21 -17.95
N ALA A 39 11.49 -17.01 -18.83
CA ALA A 39 11.42 -15.81 -19.66
C ALA A 39 11.12 -14.54 -18.84
N VAL A 40 10.30 -14.63 -17.80
CA VAL A 40 10.06 -13.55 -16.83
C VAL A 40 11.34 -13.21 -16.08
N ILE A 41 12.10 -14.21 -15.61
CA ILE A 41 13.41 -13.97 -14.98
C ILE A 41 14.35 -13.21 -15.93
N VAL A 42 14.49 -13.66 -17.17
CA VAL A 42 15.35 -12.99 -18.17
C VAL A 42 14.88 -11.55 -18.45
N HIS A 43 13.57 -11.32 -18.49
CA HIS A 43 13.01 -9.99 -18.66
C HIS A 43 13.37 -9.07 -17.48
N LEU A 44 13.22 -9.56 -16.24
CA LEU A 44 13.61 -8.82 -15.03
C LEU A 44 15.12 -8.51 -15.02
N LEU A 45 15.97 -9.46 -15.38
CA LEU A 45 17.42 -9.23 -15.46
C LEU A 45 17.78 -8.14 -16.48
N SER A 46 17.01 -8.05 -17.57
CA SER A 46 17.16 -6.97 -18.56
C SER A 46 16.72 -5.61 -18.00
N ASP A 47 15.83 -5.59 -17.00
CA ASP A 47 15.39 -4.40 -16.26
C ASP A 47 16.24 -4.14 -14.99
N SER A 48 17.55 -4.41 -15.07
CA SER A 48 18.54 -4.12 -14.00
C SER A 48 18.37 -4.90 -12.69
N TRP A 49 17.53 -5.93 -12.66
CA TRP A 49 17.54 -6.88 -11.56
C TRP A 49 18.78 -7.77 -11.66
N ARG A 50 19.25 -8.26 -10.51
CA ARG A 50 20.45 -9.09 -10.40
C ARG A 50 20.15 -10.33 -9.58
N ILE A 51 20.66 -11.46 -10.02
CA ILE A 51 20.58 -12.70 -9.26
C ILE A 51 21.43 -12.56 -7.99
N THR A 52 20.84 -12.86 -6.83
CA THR A 52 21.60 -12.98 -5.57
C THR A 52 21.99 -14.43 -5.33
N SER A 53 23.24 -14.69 -4.94
CA SER A 53 23.78 -16.06 -4.88
C SER A 53 23.91 -16.66 -3.47
N ARG A 54 23.05 -16.30 -2.51
CA ARG A 54 23.29 -16.74 -1.11
C ARG A 54 23.11 -18.26 -0.92
N LYS A 55 22.14 -18.91 -1.58
CA LYS A 55 22.02 -20.38 -1.76
C LYS A 55 21.29 -20.63 -3.10
N GLY A 56 21.61 -21.72 -3.78
CA GLY A 56 21.39 -21.98 -5.23
C GLY A 56 20.10 -21.44 -5.87
N ASN A 57 20.20 -20.97 -7.12
CA ASN A 57 19.03 -20.75 -7.98
C ASN A 57 18.68 -22.07 -8.67
N TYR A 58 17.39 -22.33 -8.83
CA TYR A 58 16.85 -23.55 -9.42
C TYR A 58 15.96 -23.19 -10.61
N SER A 59 15.60 -24.17 -11.44
CA SER A 59 14.77 -23.91 -12.61
C SER A 59 13.39 -23.35 -12.27
N ASN A 60 12.90 -23.62 -11.06
CA ASN A 60 11.61 -23.16 -10.51
C ASN A 60 11.77 -22.14 -9.37
N PHE A 61 12.98 -21.63 -9.08
CA PHE A 61 13.22 -20.73 -7.94
C PHE A 61 14.37 -19.75 -8.21
N PHE A 62 14.11 -18.46 -8.02
CA PHE A 62 15.14 -17.42 -8.13
C PHE A 62 14.97 -16.35 -7.06
N THR A 63 16.10 -15.90 -6.51
CA THR A 63 16.17 -14.68 -5.71
C THR A 63 16.88 -13.59 -6.49
N LEU A 64 16.18 -12.47 -6.64
CA LEU A 64 16.59 -11.30 -7.40
C LEU A 64 16.72 -10.09 -6.48
N GLN A 65 17.58 -9.17 -6.87
CA GLN A 65 17.80 -7.91 -6.17
C GLN A 65 17.90 -6.75 -7.15
N LYS A 66 17.34 -5.59 -6.77
CA LYS A 66 17.47 -4.34 -7.51
C LYS A 66 17.93 -3.22 -6.59
N THR A 67 18.95 -2.48 -7.03
CA THR A 67 19.43 -1.28 -6.35
C THR A 67 18.69 -0.06 -6.91
N MET A 68 18.01 0.67 -6.04
CA MET A 68 17.29 1.89 -6.39
C MET A 68 18.20 3.14 -6.26
N GLU A 69 17.75 4.26 -6.83
CA GLU A 69 18.48 5.55 -6.88
C GLU A 69 18.97 6.04 -5.50
N THR A 70 18.23 5.74 -4.42
CA THR A 70 18.60 6.12 -3.05
C THR A 70 19.51 5.09 -2.35
N CYS A 71 20.22 4.24 -3.10
CA CYS A 71 20.95 3.07 -2.61
C CYS A 71 20.09 2.05 -1.83
N ARG A 72 18.76 2.17 -1.91
CA ARG A 72 17.83 1.22 -1.29
C ARG A 72 17.86 -0.07 -2.09
N ILE A 73 18.03 -1.18 -1.38
CA ILE A 73 18.07 -2.52 -1.96
C ILE A 73 16.70 -3.17 -1.78
N ILE A 74 16.14 -3.64 -2.89
CA ILE A 74 14.91 -4.43 -2.94
C ILE A 74 15.26 -5.87 -3.25
N ASN A 75 14.73 -6.80 -2.46
CA ASN A 75 14.84 -8.24 -2.69
C ASN A 75 13.49 -8.77 -3.15
N LEU A 76 13.53 -9.69 -4.12
CA LEU A 76 12.39 -10.37 -4.70
C LEU A 76 12.73 -11.86 -4.78
N THR A 77 11.84 -12.72 -4.33
CA THR A 77 11.95 -14.16 -4.56
C THR A 77 10.76 -14.62 -5.40
N LEU A 78 11.04 -15.37 -6.47
CA LEU A 78 10.03 -15.92 -7.36
C LEU A 78 10.13 -17.44 -7.36
N VAL A 79 8.97 -18.10 -7.30
CA VAL A 79 8.86 -19.55 -7.28
C VAL A 79 7.79 -20.00 -8.28
N GLU A 80 8.14 -20.92 -9.16
CA GLU A 80 7.19 -21.56 -10.07
C GLU A 80 6.52 -22.75 -9.38
N GLN A 81 5.19 -22.71 -9.32
CA GLN A 81 4.33 -23.82 -8.93
C GLN A 81 3.59 -24.35 -10.16
N LEU A 82 2.82 -25.42 -9.99
CA LEU A 82 2.08 -26.06 -11.08
C LEU A 82 1.20 -25.06 -11.86
N ASP A 83 0.44 -24.23 -11.14
CA ASP A 83 -0.61 -23.37 -11.68
C ASP A 83 -0.48 -21.91 -11.22
N CYS A 84 0.63 -21.54 -10.58
CA CYS A 84 0.91 -20.15 -10.24
C CYS A 84 2.41 -19.85 -10.17
N ILE A 85 2.74 -18.57 -10.28
CA ILE A 85 4.06 -18.05 -9.91
C ILE A 85 3.91 -17.33 -8.57
N GLU A 86 4.56 -17.84 -7.53
CA GLU A 86 4.62 -17.20 -6.22
C GLU A 86 5.63 -16.07 -6.23
N MET A 87 5.25 -14.95 -5.62
CA MET A 87 6.09 -13.79 -5.43
C MET A 87 6.19 -13.44 -3.96
N HIS A 88 7.42 -13.46 -3.44
CA HIS A 88 7.75 -13.15 -2.05
C HIS A 88 8.55 -11.85 -1.97
N CYS A 89 8.14 -10.97 -1.05
CA CYS A 89 8.84 -9.73 -0.75
C CYS A 89 8.71 -9.38 0.75
N GLU A 90 9.85 -9.42 1.44
CA GLU A 90 9.93 -9.18 2.89
C GLU A 90 9.43 -7.79 3.30
N LYS A 91 9.79 -6.76 2.52
CA LYS A 91 9.51 -5.37 2.87
C LYS A 91 8.20 -4.93 2.25
N THR A 92 7.18 -4.73 3.09
CA THR A 92 5.89 -4.19 2.69
C THR A 92 5.99 -2.92 1.82
N ALA A 93 6.91 -2.01 2.16
CA ALA A 93 7.11 -0.78 1.42
C ALA A 93 7.66 -0.97 -0.02
N ASP A 94 8.12 -2.17 -0.38
CA ASP A 94 8.60 -2.52 -1.71
C ASP A 94 7.59 -3.35 -2.52
N ARG A 95 6.58 -3.95 -1.87
CA ARG A 95 5.62 -4.91 -2.47
C ARG A 95 4.98 -4.40 -3.76
N ILE A 96 4.49 -3.16 -3.80
CA ILE A 96 3.86 -2.58 -5.01
C ILE A 96 4.85 -2.50 -6.17
N LYS A 97 6.06 -1.99 -5.92
CA LYS A 97 7.09 -1.81 -6.96
C LYS A 97 7.54 -3.15 -7.53
N VAL A 98 7.69 -4.14 -6.66
CA VAL A 98 8.04 -5.52 -7.04
C VAL A 98 6.91 -6.13 -7.85
N LYS A 99 5.66 -6.02 -7.37
CA LYS A 99 4.45 -6.49 -8.07
C LYS A 99 4.37 -5.91 -9.47
N ASP A 100 4.41 -4.59 -9.61
CA ASP A 100 4.29 -3.91 -10.90
C ASP A 100 5.41 -4.34 -11.87
N ALA A 101 6.63 -4.57 -11.37
CA ALA A 101 7.75 -5.04 -12.18
C ALA A 101 7.55 -6.47 -12.69
N VAL A 102 7.04 -7.37 -11.85
CA VAL A 102 6.76 -8.77 -12.21
C VAL A 102 5.54 -8.86 -13.14
N GLU A 103 4.46 -8.15 -12.82
CA GLU A 103 3.24 -8.08 -13.62
C GLU A 103 3.53 -7.55 -15.03
N LYS A 104 4.28 -6.44 -15.13
CA LYS A 104 4.76 -5.91 -16.42
C LYS A 104 5.59 -6.95 -17.18
N SER A 105 6.46 -7.68 -16.48
CA SER A 105 7.32 -8.68 -17.11
C SER A 105 6.53 -9.86 -17.66
N ILE A 106 5.53 -10.35 -16.92
CA ILE A 106 4.61 -11.38 -17.38
C ILE A 106 3.86 -10.91 -18.63
N ASN A 107 3.23 -9.73 -18.57
CA ASN A 107 2.44 -9.19 -19.69
C ASN A 107 3.27 -9.03 -20.97
N GLU A 108 4.49 -8.48 -20.85
CA GLU A 108 5.41 -8.31 -21.98
C GLU A 108 5.90 -9.65 -22.56
N VAL A 109 6.20 -10.63 -21.70
CA VAL A 109 6.65 -11.95 -22.14
C VAL A 109 5.53 -12.71 -22.83
N MET A 110 4.33 -12.76 -22.26
CA MET A 110 3.15 -13.40 -22.84
C MET A 110 2.85 -12.82 -24.23
N LYS A 111 2.84 -11.48 -24.33
CA LYS A 111 2.65 -10.76 -25.60
C LYS A 111 3.74 -11.06 -26.63
N LYS A 112 5.02 -11.04 -26.25
CA LYS A 112 6.14 -11.28 -27.19
C LYS A 112 6.25 -12.74 -27.64
N LYS A 113 5.80 -13.67 -26.80
CA LYS A 113 5.85 -15.11 -27.07
C LYS A 113 4.60 -15.63 -27.76
N ASN A 114 3.62 -14.76 -28.07
CA ASN A 114 2.31 -15.12 -28.61
C ASN A 114 1.67 -16.27 -27.82
N ILE A 115 1.78 -16.20 -26.48
CA ILE A 115 1.07 -17.14 -25.62
C ILE A 115 -0.38 -16.66 -25.62
N ASP A 116 -1.24 -17.38 -26.34
CA ASP A 116 -2.68 -17.12 -26.45
C ASP A 116 -3.43 -17.67 -25.24
N ASP A 117 -2.93 -17.33 -24.05
CA ASP A 117 -3.55 -17.65 -22.77
C ASP A 117 -4.01 -16.36 -22.09
N GLU A 118 -5.03 -16.47 -21.24
CA GLU A 118 -5.44 -15.31 -20.43
C GLU A 118 -4.32 -14.94 -19.45
N LEU A 119 -4.29 -13.67 -19.06
CA LEU A 119 -3.34 -13.20 -18.07
C LEU A 119 -3.62 -13.87 -16.71
N PRO A 120 -2.57 -14.16 -15.91
CA PRO A 120 -2.77 -14.68 -14.58
C PRO A 120 -3.53 -13.69 -13.71
N ILE A 121 -4.40 -14.23 -12.86
CA ILE A 121 -5.18 -13.48 -11.89
C ILE A 121 -4.33 -13.30 -10.63
N LEU A 122 -4.34 -12.10 -10.05
CA LEU A 122 -3.72 -11.88 -8.75
C LEU A 122 -4.52 -12.62 -7.68
N ALA A 123 -3.86 -13.53 -6.97
CA ALA A 123 -4.47 -14.38 -5.98
C ALA A 123 -3.58 -14.55 -4.75
N PHE A 124 -4.14 -15.23 -3.74
CA PHE A 124 -3.42 -15.65 -2.55
C PHE A 124 -3.84 -17.03 -2.11
N TYR A 125 -3.03 -17.61 -1.23
CA TYR A 125 -3.46 -18.75 -0.44
C TYR A 125 -4.53 -18.35 0.57
N CYS A 126 -5.52 -19.22 0.73
CA CYS A 126 -6.54 -19.04 1.73
C CYS A 126 -5.98 -19.25 3.14
N LEU A 127 -6.71 -18.76 4.16
CA LEU A 127 -6.32 -18.97 5.55
C LEU A 127 -6.49 -20.46 5.92
N PRO A 128 -5.67 -20.98 6.85
CA PRO A 128 -5.76 -22.37 7.31
C PRO A 128 -7.14 -22.79 7.82
N GLN A 129 -7.97 -21.83 8.22
CA GLN A 129 -9.36 -22.06 8.64
C GLN A 129 -10.32 -22.47 7.49
N CYS A 130 -9.91 -22.31 6.23
CA CYS A 130 -10.71 -22.64 5.03
C CYS A 130 -10.32 -23.98 4.40
N GLY A 131 -9.12 -24.52 4.70
CA GLY A 131 -8.57 -25.73 4.10
C GLY A 131 -7.09 -25.88 4.41
N ASP A 132 -6.43 -26.90 3.84
CA ASP A 132 -5.01 -27.17 4.07
C ASP A 132 -4.14 -26.14 3.32
N GLY A 133 -4.10 -24.91 3.84
CA GLY A 133 -3.18 -23.79 3.56
C GLY A 133 -2.95 -23.38 2.10
N ARG A 134 -2.40 -24.27 1.26
CA ARG A 134 -1.93 -24.00 -0.10
C ARG A 134 -2.87 -24.47 -1.22
N ASP A 135 -3.84 -25.32 -0.90
CA ASP A 135 -4.74 -25.88 -1.93
C ASP A 135 -5.80 -24.86 -2.36
N HIS A 136 -6.25 -24.00 -1.44
CA HIS A 136 -7.31 -23.05 -1.70
C HIS A 136 -6.75 -21.70 -2.12
N LYS A 137 -7.28 -21.17 -3.22
CA LYS A 137 -6.91 -19.85 -3.72
C LYS A 137 -8.02 -18.84 -3.55
N VAL A 138 -7.60 -17.62 -3.29
CA VAL A 138 -8.48 -16.49 -3.07
C VAL A 138 -8.20 -15.46 -4.15
N THR A 139 -9.23 -15.08 -4.90
CA THR A 139 -9.16 -14.14 -6.02
C THR A 139 -10.05 -12.94 -5.74
N LYS A 140 -9.75 -11.81 -6.40
CA LYS A 140 -10.60 -10.62 -6.37
C LYS A 140 -11.63 -10.70 -7.51
N THR A 141 -12.91 -10.59 -7.17
CA THR A 141 -14.04 -10.50 -8.10
C THR A 141 -14.72 -9.13 -7.99
N GLU A 142 -15.77 -8.90 -8.80
CA GLU A 142 -16.57 -7.67 -8.74
C GLU A 142 -17.33 -7.55 -7.40
N ASP A 143 -17.69 -8.68 -6.80
CA ASP A 143 -18.49 -8.77 -5.58
C ASP A 143 -17.66 -8.79 -4.29
N GLY A 144 -16.33 -8.97 -4.39
CA GLY A 144 -15.46 -9.02 -3.22
C GLY A 144 -14.19 -9.81 -3.44
N ILE A 145 -13.70 -10.41 -2.37
CA ILE A 145 -12.55 -11.32 -2.40
C ILE A 145 -13.08 -12.67 -1.95
N ILE A 146 -13.04 -13.65 -2.84
CA ILE A 146 -13.69 -14.95 -2.65
C ILE A 146 -12.67 -16.07 -2.71
N CYS A 147 -12.90 -17.11 -1.91
CA CYS A 147 -12.19 -18.37 -2.08
C CYS A 147 -12.80 -19.16 -3.25
N GLU A 148 -11.97 -19.56 -4.22
CA GLU A 148 -12.42 -20.27 -5.42
C GLU A 148 -13.02 -21.66 -5.10
N GLU A 149 -12.56 -22.31 -4.03
CA GLU A 149 -13.02 -23.66 -3.66
C GLU A 149 -14.31 -23.63 -2.83
N THR A 150 -14.41 -22.72 -1.86
CA THR A 150 -15.56 -22.68 -0.94
C THR A 150 -16.63 -21.66 -1.33
N ASN A 151 -16.31 -20.76 -2.26
CA ASN A 151 -17.13 -19.62 -2.66
C ASN A 151 -17.59 -18.75 -1.47
N GLN A 152 -16.80 -18.74 -0.40
CA GLN A 152 -17.03 -17.93 0.80
C GLN A 152 -16.27 -16.61 0.72
N ASP A 153 -16.87 -15.56 1.31
CA ASP A 153 -16.20 -14.27 1.49
C ASP A 153 -14.96 -14.43 2.35
N PHE A 154 -13.85 -13.95 1.81
CA PHE A 154 -12.58 -13.98 2.48
C PHE A 154 -12.36 -12.69 3.28
N GLN A 155 -12.24 -12.81 4.60
CA GLN A 155 -11.86 -11.69 5.45
C GLN A 155 -10.39 -11.32 5.22
N THR A 156 -10.16 -10.24 4.49
CA THR A 156 -8.81 -9.71 4.26
C THR A 156 -8.14 -9.28 5.55
N ASN A 157 -6.86 -9.61 5.71
CA ASN A 157 -5.99 -9.04 6.74
C ASN A 157 -5.07 -7.94 6.17
N GLU A 158 -4.38 -7.24 7.05
CA GLU A 158 -3.46 -6.14 6.69
C GLU A 158 -2.33 -6.58 5.74
N GLU A 159 -1.86 -7.82 5.86
CA GLU A 159 -0.81 -8.38 5.02
C GLU A 159 -1.28 -8.57 3.56
N TYR A 160 -2.53 -9.00 3.33
CA TYR A 160 -3.12 -9.06 1.98
C TYR A 160 -3.20 -7.67 1.35
N CYS A 161 -3.74 -6.70 2.08
CA CYS A 161 -3.96 -5.35 1.56
C CYS A 161 -2.64 -4.68 1.15
N SER A 162 -1.54 -5.03 1.81
CA SER A 162 -0.23 -4.44 1.56
C SER A 162 0.34 -4.67 0.15
N TRP A 163 -0.15 -5.68 -0.58
CA TRP A 163 0.26 -5.96 -1.96
C TRP A 163 -0.44 -5.06 -2.99
N PHE A 164 -1.58 -4.48 -2.64
CA PHE A 164 -2.38 -3.65 -3.55
C PHE A 164 -2.39 -2.17 -3.17
N ARG A 165 -2.13 -1.84 -1.90
CA ARG A 165 -2.08 -0.45 -1.43
C ARG A 165 -0.86 0.23 -2.02
N SER A 166 -1.05 1.09 -3.01
CA SER A 166 -0.01 2.02 -3.45
C SER A 166 0.39 2.96 -2.29
N GLN A 167 1.58 3.58 -2.31
CA GLN A 167 1.87 4.71 -1.40
C GLN A 167 0.86 5.87 -1.55
N GLN A 168 0.01 5.83 -2.59
CA GLN A 168 -1.09 6.75 -2.85
C GLN A 168 -2.38 6.37 -2.08
N ASP A 169 -2.51 5.11 -1.64
CA ASP A 169 -3.61 4.63 -0.79
C ASP A 169 -3.32 4.78 0.72
N LYS A 170 -2.17 5.36 1.08
CA LYS A 170 -1.96 5.97 2.42
C LYS A 170 -2.71 7.30 2.58
N SER A 171 -3.52 7.72 1.59
CA SER A 171 -4.21 9.01 1.60
C SER A 171 -5.71 8.95 1.97
N ASP A 172 -6.26 7.83 2.41
CA ASP A 172 -7.69 7.79 2.77
C ASP A 172 -7.98 8.53 4.08
N ASN A 173 -7.05 8.58 5.05
CA ASN A 173 -7.22 9.44 6.22
C ASN A 173 -7.01 10.94 5.89
N CYS A 174 -6.05 11.28 5.02
CA CYS A 174 -5.80 12.68 4.64
C CYS A 174 -6.93 13.29 3.79
N THR A 175 -7.62 12.47 2.99
CA THR A 175 -8.71 12.90 2.12
C THR A 175 -10.10 12.64 2.69
N LYS A 176 -10.21 11.93 3.83
CA LYS A 176 -11.46 11.78 4.60
C LYS A 176 -12.14 13.13 4.79
N VAL A 177 -13.40 13.21 4.38
CA VAL A 177 -14.26 14.37 4.63
C VAL A 177 -14.58 14.39 6.12
N LEU A 178 -14.14 15.46 6.78
CA LEU A 178 -14.35 15.70 8.21
C LEU A 178 -15.68 16.39 8.43
N THR A 179 -16.35 16.00 9.49
CA THR A 179 -17.61 16.57 9.94
C THR A 179 -17.43 17.20 11.31
N ILE A 180 -18.46 17.90 11.80
CA ILE A 180 -18.47 18.39 13.18
C ILE A 180 -18.32 17.27 14.22
N GLY A 181 -18.61 16.01 13.87
CA GLY A 181 -18.40 14.85 14.74
C GLY A 181 -16.93 14.55 15.01
N ASP A 182 -16.03 14.91 14.09
CA ASP A 182 -14.57 14.71 14.23
C ASP A 182 -13.90 15.84 15.06
N TRP A 183 -14.68 16.80 15.59
CA TRP A 183 -14.15 18.00 16.25
C TRP A 183 -13.27 17.69 17.47
N ASN A 184 -13.69 16.76 18.34
CA ASN A 184 -12.90 16.39 19.53
C ASN A 184 -11.55 15.79 19.16
N ASP A 185 -11.54 14.94 18.13
CA ASP A 185 -10.33 14.25 17.67
C ASP A 185 -9.35 15.25 17.07
N ILE A 186 -9.84 16.21 16.26
CA ILE A 186 -9.01 17.23 15.64
C ILE A 186 -8.39 18.17 16.68
N ILE A 187 -9.17 18.61 17.66
CA ILE A 187 -8.66 19.45 18.75
C ILE A 187 -7.62 18.67 19.57
N GLY A 188 -7.93 17.41 19.92
CA GLY A 188 -6.99 16.54 20.63
C GLY A 188 -5.67 16.36 19.88
N ILE A 189 -5.72 16.13 18.57
CA ILE A 189 -4.54 16.00 17.72
C ILE A 189 -3.73 17.30 17.71
N LEU A 190 -4.37 18.45 17.48
CA LEU A 190 -3.66 19.72 17.41
C LEU A 190 -3.04 20.12 18.76
N ASP A 191 -3.75 19.89 19.87
CA ASP A 191 -3.29 20.22 21.22
C ASP A 191 -2.14 19.28 21.65
N ASN A 192 -2.27 17.97 21.40
CA ASN A 192 -1.22 16.99 21.71
C ASN A 192 0.07 17.24 20.92
N ASN A 193 -0.05 17.82 19.73
CA ASN A 193 1.09 18.21 18.89
C ASN A 193 1.56 19.66 19.15
N GLY A 194 0.99 20.36 20.13
CA GLY A 194 1.48 21.65 20.59
C GLY A 194 1.12 22.84 19.70
N PHE A 195 0.01 22.77 18.96
CA PHE A 195 -0.42 23.90 18.14
C PHE A 195 -0.77 25.13 19.02
N PRO A 196 -0.18 26.32 18.74
CA PRO A 196 -0.42 27.50 19.56
C PRO A 196 -1.80 28.13 19.29
N SER A 197 -2.69 28.05 20.27
CA SER A 197 -4.08 28.55 20.18
C SER A 197 -4.21 30.03 19.79
N HIS A 198 -3.27 30.90 20.17
CA HIS A 198 -3.25 32.31 19.76
C HIS A 198 -3.07 32.55 18.26
N LYS A 199 -2.68 31.52 17.49
CA LYS A 199 -2.55 31.61 16.02
C LYS A 199 -3.84 31.23 15.28
N TRP A 200 -4.95 31.01 15.98
CA TRP A 200 -6.22 30.59 15.39
C TRP A 200 -6.70 31.48 14.23
N HIS A 201 -6.54 32.81 14.34
CA HIS A 201 -7.00 33.72 13.29
C HIS A 201 -6.24 33.49 11.97
N LYS A 202 -4.91 33.27 12.05
CA LYS A 202 -4.10 32.95 10.87
C LYS A 202 -4.45 31.58 10.30
N LEU A 203 -4.73 30.62 11.17
CA LEU A 203 -5.20 29.29 10.76
C LEU A 203 -6.55 29.39 10.03
N GLY A 204 -7.51 30.12 10.59
CA GLY A 204 -8.85 30.30 10.00
C GLY A 204 -8.82 30.90 8.60
N VAL A 205 -7.98 31.92 8.38
CA VAL A 205 -7.75 32.48 7.02
C VAL A 205 -7.21 31.43 6.06
N LYS A 206 -6.27 30.58 6.50
CA LYS A 206 -5.69 29.51 5.66
C LYS A 206 -6.65 28.35 5.41
N LEU A 207 -7.60 28.13 6.31
CA LEU A 207 -8.70 27.19 6.15
C LEU A 207 -9.83 27.74 5.26
N ASN A 208 -9.65 28.95 4.70
CA ASN A 208 -10.61 29.62 3.83
C ASN A 208 -11.97 29.87 4.51
N ILE A 209 -11.94 30.18 5.81
CA ILE A 209 -13.09 30.70 6.56
C ILE A 209 -13.28 32.17 6.16
N ASP A 210 -14.53 32.57 5.96
CA ASP A 210 -14.86 33.94 5.58
C ASP A 210 -14.42 34.94 6.67
N TYR A 211 -13.94 36.12 6.25
CA TYR A 211 -13.39 37.12 7.15
C TYR A 211 -14.45 37.61 8.16
N ASP A 212 -15.70 37.77 7.74
CA ASP A 212 -16.79 38.21 8.61
C ASP A 212 -17.09 37.14 9.68
N GLN A 213 -16.93 35.86 9.35
CA GLN A 213 -17.05 34.78 10.34
C GLN A 213 -15.92 34.82 11.37
N LEU A 214 -14.69 35.12 10.96
CA LEU A 214 -13.55 35.24 11.88
C LEU A 214 -13.71 36.45 12.82
N GLU A 215 -14.16 37.59 12.29
CA GLU A 215 -14.41 38.78 13.11
C GLU A 215 -15.55 38.55 14.12
N ASN A 216 -16.58 37.80 13.72
CA ASN A 216 -17.66 37.39 14.63
C ASN A 216 -17.16 36.46 15.74
N ILE A 217 -16.24 35.53 15.46
CA ILE A 217 -15.61 34.68 16.49
C ILE A 217 -14.83 35.53 17.49
N GLU A 218 -14.09 36.54 17.01
CA GLU A 218 -13.30 37.44 17.85
C GLU A 218 -14.16 38.35 18.74
N LYS A 219 -15.30 38.82 18.23
CA LYS A 219 -16.25 39.65 19.00
C LYS A 219 -16.98 38.87 20.11
N ASP A 220 -17.19 37.56 19.91
CA ASP A 220 -18.00 36.72 20.79
C ASP A 220 -17.23 36.24 22.05
N LYS A 221 -15.89 36.27 22.08
CA LYS A 221 -15.09 35.75 23.22
C LYS A 221 -13.73 36.45 23.45
N LYS A 222 -13.30 36.50 24.72
CA LYS A 222 -12.06 37.18 25.16
C LYS A 222 -10.79 36.30 25.16
N GLU A 223 -10.91 34.98 25.14
CA GLU A 223 -9.77 34.06 25.29
C GLU A 223 -9.38 33.37 23.98
N SER A 224 -8.07 33.35 23.70
CA SER A 224 -7.51 32.79 22.45
C SER A 224 -7.85 31.31 22.22
N TYR A 225 -7.93 30.50 23.28
CA TYR A 225 -8.27 29.07 23.18
C TYR A 225 -9.74 28.86 22.76
N ASP A 226 -10.60 29.72 23.27
CA ASP A 226 -12.03 29.68 22.98
C ASP A 226 -12.32 30.06 21.52
N CYS A 227 -11.61 31.06 21.00
CA CYS A 227 -11.68 31.43 19.59
C CYS A 227 -11.09 30.36 18.68
N TYR A 228 -10.02 29.70 19.13
CA TYR A 228 -9.41 28.54 18.46
C TYR A 228 -10.39 27.38 18.29
N CYS A 229 -11.03 26.95 19.37
CA CYS A 229 -12.05 25.89 19.36
C CYS A 229 -13.21 26.19 18.40
N LYS A 230 -13.71 27.44 18.43
CA LYS A 230 -14.78 27.91 17.54
C LYS A 230 -14.34 27.98 16.08
N CYS A 231 -13.12 28.41 15.81
CA CYS A 231 -12.56 28.46 14.46
C CYS A 231 -12.60 27.08 13.78
N ILE A 232 -12.17 26.03 14.49
CA ILE A 232 -12.23 24.66 13.97
C ILE A 232 -13.68 24.20 13.79
N ALA A 233 -14.57 24.51 14.73
CA ALA A 233 -15.98 24.15 14.61
C ALA A 233 -16.69 24.83 13.43
N VAL A 234 -16.36 26.09 13.13
CA VAL A 234 -16.88 26.82 11.96
C VAL A 234 -16.35 26.19 10.67
N TRP A 235 -15.05 25.91 10.59
CA TRP A 235 -14.46 25.24 9.43
C TRP A 235 -15.09 23.88 9.14
N LEU A 236 -15.35 23.07 10.17
CA LEU A 236 -15.99 21.75 10.03
C LEU A 236 -17.45 21.79 9.57
N LYS A 237 -18.11 22.96 9.66
CA LYS A 237 -19.48 23.17 9.20
C LYS A 237 -19.56 23.77 7.80
N THR A 238 -18.44 24.15 7.20
CA THR A 238 -18.41 24.75 5.87
C THR A 238 -18.65 23.68 4.79
N ASP A 239 -19.44 24.00 3.77
CA ASP A 239 -19.70 23.13 2.61
C ASP A 239 -18.45 22.82 1.75
N GLY A 240 -17.33 23.46 2.07
CA GLY A 240 -16.05 23.34 1.40
C GLY A 240 -15.35 21.99 1.56
N LYS A 241 -16.01 20.95 2.08
CA LYS A 241 -15.47 19.60 2.33
C LYS A 241 -14.14 19.65 3.11
N PRO A 242 -14.20 19.85 4.43
CA PRO A 242 -13.04 19.84 5.32
C PRO A 242 -12.32 18.49 5.26
N THR A 243 -10.98 18.49 5.20
CA THR A 243 -10.17 17.26 5.18
C THR A 243 -8.89 17.47 5.97
N TYR A 244 -8.26 16.38 6.43
CA TYR A 244 -6.97 16.45 7.11
C TYR A 244 -5.87 17.02 6.22
N SER A 245 -5.91 16.77 4.90
CA SER A 245 -4.97 17.40 3.94
C SER A 245 -5.07 18.92 3.99
N LYS A 246 -6.29 19.47 3.95
CA LYS A 246 -6.50 20.93 4.03
C LYS A 246 -6.03 21.49 5.37
N LEU A 247 -6.26 20.74 6.46
CA LEU A 247 -5.76 21.12 7.78
C LEU A 247 -4.23 21.13 7.83
N ILE A 248 -3.59 20.08 7.35
CA ILE A 248 -2.12 19.94 7.33
C ILE A 248 -1.49 21.04 6.47
N ASP A 249 -2.07 21.33 5.31
CA ASP A 249 -1.60 22.39 4.42
C ASP A 249 -1.77 23.77 5.09
N ALA A 250 -2.89 24.01 5.76
CA ALA A 250 -3.12 25.25 6.49
C ALA A 250 -2.14 25.42 7.67
N VAL A 251 -1.96 24.38 8.49
CA VAL A 251 -1.03 24.37 9.64
C VAL A 251 0.42 24.50 9.21
N GLY A 252 0.82 23.82 8.13
CA GLY A 252 2.18 23.84 7.58
C GLY A 252 2.49 25.04 6.68
N SER A 253 1.49 25.88 6.35
CA SER A 253 1.68 27.00 5.43
C SER A 253 2.67 28.05 5.97
N LYS A 254 3.39 28.71 5.05
CA LYS A 254 4.19 29.91 5.39
C LYS A 254 3.24 30.99 5.95
N GLY A 255 3.31 31.22 7.26
CA GLY A 255 2.51 32.23 7.98
C GLY A 255 1.88 31.73 9.29
N THR A 256 1.47 30.47 9.36
CA THR A 256 1.09 29.78 10.62
C THR A 256 2.35 29.33 11.38
N GLY A 257 3.35 28.85 10.63
CA GLY A 257 4.71 28.61 11.13
C GLY A 257 4.89 27.30 11.91
N GLU A 258 4.00 26.31 11.70
CA GLU A 258 4.02 25.05 12.45
C GLU A 258 4.22 23.81 11.54
N PRO A 259 5.31 23.76 10.75
CA PRO A 259 5.59 22.60 9.89
C PRO A 259 5.85 21.32 10.71
N ALA A 260 6.34 21.46 11.95
CA ALA A 260 6.53 20.35 12.88
C ALA A 260 5.19 19.72 13.29
N VAL A 261 4.19 20.56 13.62
CA VAL A 261 2.82 20.12 13.93
C VAL A 261 2.20 19.45 12.71
N ALA A 262 2.35 20.04 11.53
CA ALA A 262 1.87 19.46 10.26
C ALA A 262 2.50 18.08 9.96
N ALA A 263 3.79 17.89 10.26
CA ALA A 263 4.47 16.61 10.12
C ALA A 263 3.97 15.58 11.15
N ALA A 264 3.76 16.00 12.40
CA ALA A 264 3.28 15.11 13.46
C ALA A 264 1.83 14.66 13.25
N ILE A 265 0.96 15.53 12.71
CA ILE A 265 -0.39 15.14 12.27
C ILE A 265 -0.31 14.07 11.16
N LYS A 266 0.56 14.28 10.16
CA LYS A 266 0.78 13.29 9.09
C LYS A 266 1.26 11.94 9.64
N GLU A 267 2.14 11.96 10.64
CA GLU A 267 2.65 10.76 11.29
C GLU A 267 1.56 10.04 12.10
N HIS A 268 0.77 10.79 12.89
CA HIS A 268 -0.34 10.25 13.66
C HIS A 268 -1.39 9.56 12.77
N LEU A 269 -1.73 10.18 11.63
CA LEU A 269 -2.66 9.61 10.66
C LEU A 269 -2.09 8.40 9.89
N SER A 270 -0.77 8.18 9.95
CA SER A 270 -0.09 7.03 9.35
C SER A 270 0.11 5.85 10.30
N ALA A 271 -0.09 6.09 11.60
CA ALA A 271 0.01 5.10 12.67
C ALA A 271 -1.36 4.54 13.10
N THR A 272 -2.45 5.06 12.51
CA THR A 272 -3.85 4.66 12.77
C THR A 272 -4.44 4.03 11.52
#